data_AF-A0A7C4FII0-F1
#
_entry.id   AF-A0A7C4FII0-F1
#
_cell.length_a   1.000
_cell.length_b   1.000
_cell.length_c   1.000
_cell.angle_alpha   90.00
_cell.angle_beta   90.00
_cell.angle_gamma   90.00
#
_symmetry.space_group_name_H-M   'P 1'
#
loop_
_entity.id
_entity.type
_entity.pdbx_description
1 polymer ?
#
loop_
_entity_poly.entity_id
_entity_poly.type
_entity_poly.pdbx_seq_one_letter_code
_entity_poly.pdbx_strand_id
1 'polypeptide(L)'
;MVLTEKSLRRVRAIHTLSRRVNAGRNTPHARKLLSLMKEHAAEIEELLGKGDAHHIVETGDLIVLCLELLLESGRSPDAVIEESFRRYERKLNELLPRRRKRTVP
;
A
#
# COMPACT_ATOMS: atom_id res chain seq x y z
N MET A 1 0.91 -9.45 -13.69
CA MET A 1 -0.41 -9.27 -13.06
C MET A 1 -0.42 -9.78 -11.63
N VAL A 2 -0.18 -8.84 -10.73
CA VAL A 2 -0.22 -8.99 -9.27
C VAL A 2 -1.66 -9.00 -8.77
N LEU A 3 -2.53 -8.14 -9.33
CA LEU A 3 -3.94 -8.07 -8.95
C LEU A 3 -4.81 -8.85 -9.94
N THR A 4 -5.64 -9.78 -9.44
CA THR A 4 -6.64 -10.43 -10.30
C THR A 4 -7.61 -9.40 -10.88
N GLU A 5 -8.19 -9.69 -12.04
CA GLU A 5 -9.19 -8.83 -12.66
C GLU A 5 -10.41 -8.60 -11.73
N LYS A 6 -10.81 -9.63 -10.97
CA LYS A 6 -11.87 -9.54 -9.95
C LYS A 6 -11.50 -8.55 -8.85
N SER A 7 -10.26 -8.60 -8.34
CA SER A 7 -9.77 -7.67 -7.33
C SER A 7 -9.73 -6.24 -7.86
N LEU A 8 -9.22 -6.05 -9.07
CA LEU A 8 -9.13 -4.73 -9.70
C LEU A 8 -10.52 -4.10 -9.91
N ARG A 9 -11.51 -4.88 -10.36
CA ARG A 9 -12.91 -4.42 -10.46
C ARG A 9 -13.46 -3.97 -9.11
N ARG A 10 -13.20 -4.74 -8.05
CA ARG A 10 -13.67 -4.42 -6.70
C ARG A 10 -13.04 -3.13 -6.17
N VAL A 11 -11.74 -2.94 -6.35
CA VAL A 11 -11.04 -1.71 -5.95
C VAL A 11 -11.58 -0.50 -6.72
N ARG A 12 -11.84 -0.62 -8.02
CA ARG A 12 -12.45 0.47 -8.81
C ARG A 12 -13.85 0.84 -8.31
N ALA A 13 -14.64 -0.15 -7.92
CA ALA A 13 -15.96 0.09 -7.35
C ALA A 13 -15.88 0.82 -5.99
N ILE A 14 -14.97 0.38 -5.11
CA ILE A 14 -14.68 1.04 -3.83
C ILE A 14 -14.23 2.48 -4.07
N HIS A 15 -13.26 2.69 -4.96
CA HIS A 15 -12.77 4.02 -5.33
C HIS A 15 -13.88 4.95 -5.83
N THR A 16 -14.78 4.43 -6.67
CA THR A 16 -15.93 5.20 -7.17
C THR A 16 -16.85 5.60 -6.03
N LEU A 17 -17.13 4.69 -5.09
CA LEU A 17 -17.95 4.96 -3.91
C LEU A 17 -17.27 5.98 -2.98
N SER A 18 -15.98 5.79 -2.70
CA SER A 18 -15.14 6.65 -1.88
C SER A 18 -15.12 8.09 -2.41
N ARG A 19 -14.96 8.26 -3.73
CA ARG A 19 -15.06 9.57 -4.38
C ARG A 19 -16.44 10.21 -4.23
N ARG A 20 -17.53 9.45 -4.33
CA ARG A 20 -18.89 9.97 -4.17
C ARG A 20 -19.15 10.43 -2.75
N VAL A 21 -18.74 9.65 -1.75
CA VAL A 21 -18.90 10.00 -0.32
C VAL A 21 -18.08 11.25 0.03
N ASN A 22 -16.94 11.44 -0.62
CA ASN A 22 -16.08 12.60 -0.41
C ASN A 22 -16.35 13.76 -1.39
N ALA A 23 -17.30 13.62 -2.33
CA ALA A 23 -17.68 14.69 -3.24
C ALA A 23 -18.37 15.82 -2.47
N GLY A 24 -18.00 17.07 -2.78
CA GLY A 24 -18.52 18.26 -2.08
C GLY A 24 -17.76 18.64 -0.81
N ARG A 25 -16.76 17.86 -0.38
CA ARG A 25 -15.80 18.29 0.63
C ARG A 25 -14.72 19.13 -0.08
N ASN A 26 -14.34 20.28 0.48
CA ASN A 26 -13.30 21.19 -0.08
C ASN A 26 -11.88 20.60 -0.05
N THR A 27 -11.73 19.27 0.00
CA THR A 27 -10.45 18.58 0.12
C THR A 27 -10.28 17.61 -1.05
N PRO A 28 -9.17 17.68 -1.81
CA PRO A 28 -8.86 16.68 -2.83
C PRO A 28 -8.91 15.26 -2.28
N HIS A 29 -9.54 14.34 -3.00
CA HIS A 29 -9.76 12.96 -2.54
C HIS A 29 -8.46 12.27 -2.09
N ALA A 30 -7.38 12.39 -2.87
CA ALA A 30 -6.06 11.88 -2.52
C ALA A 30 -5.54 12.37 -1.14
N ARG A 31 -5.82 13.62 -0.75
CA ARG A 31 -5.43 14.12 0.58
C ARG A 31 -6.25 13.47 1.68
N LYS A 32 -7.53 13.18 1.45
CA LYS A 32 -8.35 12.45 2.41
C LYS A 32 -7.88 11.00 2.56
N LEU A 33 -7.54 10.33 1.46
CA LEU A 33 -6.95 8.99 1.51
C LEU A 33 -5.66 8.98 2.35
N LEU A 34 -4.75 9.95 2.12
CA LEU A 34 -3.53 10.07 2.92
C LEU A 34 -3.80 10.32 4.42
N SER A 35 -4.87 11.04 4.78
CA SER A 35 -5.27 11.18 6.18
C SER A 35 -5.70 9.84 6.78
N LEU A 36 -6.60 9.12 6.09
CA LEU A 36 -7.08 7.82 6.54
C LEU A 36 -5.93 6.81 6.66
N MET A 37 -5.00 6.81 5.70
CA MET A 37 -3.83 5.94 5.76
C MET A 37 -2.97 6.18 7.00
N LYS A 38 -2.87 7.44 7.49
CA LYS A 38 -2.17 7.74 8.74
C LYS A 38 -2.93 7.24 9.96
N GLU A 39 -4.25 7.34 9.94
CA GLU A 39 -5.12 6.83 11.01
C GLU A 39 -4.95 5.30 11.14
N HIS A 40 -5.07 4.55 10.03
CA HIS A 40 -4.84 3.10 10.03
C HIS A 40 -3.41 2.71 10.41
N ALA A 41 -2.39 3.45 9.96
CA ALA A 41 -1.01 3.16 10.35
C ALA A 41 -0.79 3.28 11.87
N ALA A 42 -1.36 4.32 12.50
CA ALA A 42 -1.29 4.49 13.95
C ALA A 42 -2.05 3.38 14.69
N GLU A 43 -3.22 2.98 14.18
CA GLU A 43 -4.02 1.90 14.76
C GLU A 43 -3.33 0.53 14.66
N ILE A 44 -2.67 0.25 13.53
CA ILE A 44 -1.83 -0.95 13.37
C ILE A 44 -0.74 -1.00 14.43
N GLU A 45 -0.02 0.11 14.66
CA GLU A 45 1.03 0.18 15.67
C GLU A 45 0.47 -0.06 17.09
N GLU A 46 -0.66 0.56 17.41
CA GLU A 46 -1.32 0.40 18.71
C GLU A 46 -1.78 -1.05 18.96
N LEU A 47 -2.50 -1.64 18.00
CA LEU A 47 -3.03 -3.00 18.11
C LEU A 47 -1.92 -4.05 18.14
N LEU A 48 -0.88 -3.88 17.31
CA LEU A 48 0.29 -4.75 17.32
C LEU A 48 1.00 -4.69 18.68
N GLY A 49 1.16 -3.50 19.27
CA GLY A 49 1.75 -3.32 20.59
C GLY A 49 0.97 -3.99 21.72
N LYS A 50 -0.35 -4.16 21.56
CA LYS A 50 -1.23 -4.88 22.48
C LYS A 50 -1.32 -6.38 22.22
N GLY A 51 -0.69 -6.89 21.15
CA GLY A 51 -0.85 -8.28 20.70
C GLY A 51 -2.25 -8.59 20.16
N ASP A 52 -3.01 -7.58 19.74
CA ASP A 52 -4.35 -7.74 19.19
C ASP A 52 -4.30 -8.03 17.69
N ALA A 53 -4.74 -9.23 17.30
CA ALA A 53 -4.74 -9.69 15.91
C ALA A 53 -5.58 -8.82 14.95
N HIS A 54 -6.43 -7.91 15.45
CA HIS A 54 -7.15 -6.94 14.62
C HIS A 54 -6.21 -6.06 13.79
N HIS A 55 -4.94 -5.89 14.18
CA HIS A 55 -3.93 -5.19 13.39
C HIS A 55 -3.79 -5.72 11.94
N ILE A 56 -4.14 -6.99 11.70
CA ILE A 56 -4.13 -7.61 10.36
C ILE A 56 -5.26 -7.06 9.49
N VAL A 57 -6.44 -6.83 10.08
CA VAL A 57 -7.60 -6.26 9.36
C VAL A 57 -7.28 -4.82 8.96
N GLU A 58 -6.74 -4.03 9.89
CA GLU A 58 -6.30 -2.65 9.64
C GLU A 58 -5.20 -2.58 8.56
N THR A 59 -4.29 -3.55 8.53
CA THR A 59 -3.31 -3.69 7.44
C THR A 59 -3.99 -3.94 6.10
N GLY A 60 -5.05 -4.76 6.08
CA GLY A 60 -5.87 -5.00 4.89
C GLY A 60 -6.56 -3.73 4.39
N ASP A 61 -7.12 -2.93 5.30
CA ASP A 61 -7.76 -1.65 4.96
C ASP A 61 -6.75 -0.64 4.42
N LEU A 62 -5.56 -0.57 5.01
CA LEU A 62 -4.46 0.24 4.50
C LEU A 62 -4.04 -0.17 3.07
N ILE A 63 -4.05 -1.47 2.74
CA ILE A 63 -3.78 -1.95 1.37
C ILE A 63 -4.86 -1.43 0.40
N VAL A 64 -6.14 -1.46 0.79
CA VAL A 64 -7.23 -0.93 -0.04
C VAL A 64 -7.03 0.56 -0.31
N LEU A 65 -6.70 1.35 0.72
CA LEU A 65 -6.43 2.78 0.58
C LEU A 65 -5.22 3.07 -0.32
N CYS A 66 -4.15 2.28 -0.20
CA CYS A 66 -3.01 2.36 -1.11
C CYS A 66 -3.44 2.16 -2.57
N LEU A 67 -4.28 1.15 -2.83
CA LEU A 67 -4.76 0.87 -4.19
C LEU A 67 -5.67 1.97 -4.73
N GLU A 68 -6.51 2.57 -3.89
CA GLU A 68 -7.29 3.76 -4.26
C GLU A 68 -6.38 4.95 -4.62
N LEU A 69 -5.33 5.18 -3.84
CA LEU A 69 -4.37 6.26 -4.10
C LEU A 69 -3.60 6.02 -5.41
N LEU A 70 -3.28 4.77 -5.74
CA LEU A 70 -2.71 4.43 -7.04
C LEU A 70 -3.67 4.75 -8.19
N LEU A 71 -4.98 4.52 -8.01
CA LEU A 71 -5.97 4.90 -9.03
C LEU A 71 -6.07 6.42 -9.22
N GLU A 72 -5.92 7.23 -8.17
CA GLU A 72 -5.85 8.70 -8.28
C GLU A 72 -4.69 9.18 -9.18
N SER A 73 -3.61 8.40 -9.30
CA SER A 73 -2.47 8.76 -10.16
C SER A 73 -2.74 8.60 -11.66
N GLY A 74 -3.86 7.96 -12.04
CA GLY A 74 -4.16 7.61 -13.43
C GLY A 74 -3.31 6.45 -14.00
N ARG A 75 -2.38 5.90 -13.21
CA ARG A 75 -1.56 4.75 -13.60
C ARG A 75 -2.27 3.43 -13.26
N SER A 76 -1.90 2.36 -13.96
CA SER A 76 -2.34 1.01 -13.59
C SER A 76 -1.71 0.61 -12.24
N PRO A 77 -2.51 0.25 -11.21
CA PRO A 77 -1.97 -0.21 -9.94
C PRO A 77 -1.02 -1.41 -10.10
N ASP A 78 -1.35 -2.33 -11.01
CA ASP A 78 -0.56 -3.51 -11.31
C ASP A 78 0.85 -3.16 -11.79
N ALA A 79 0.95 -2.23 -12.74
CA ALA A 79 2.22 -1.76 -13.27
C ALA A 79 3.07 -1.03 -12.21
N VAL A 80 2.42 -0.27 -11.32
CA VAL A 80 3.13 0.43 -10.22
C VAL A 80 3.66 -0.57 -9.19
N ILE A 81 2.89 -1.62 -8.87
CA ILE A 81 3.32 -2.65 -7.93
C ILE A 81 4.50 -3.45 -8.51
N GLU A 82 4.44 -3.84 -9.78
CA GLU A 82 5.54 -4.53 -10.46
C GLU A 82 6.81 -3.67 -10.53
N GLU A 83 6.68 -2.36 -10.77
CA GLU A 83 7.80 -1.41 -10.66
C GLU A 83 8.35 -1.37 -9.23
N SER A 84 7.47 -1.36 -8.24
CA SER A 84 7.83 -1.31 -6.82
C SER A 84 8.58 -2.57 -6.38
N PHE A 85 8.18 -3.76 -6.83
CA PHE A 85 8.90 -5.01 -6.54
C PHE A 85 10.36 -4.94 -7.00
N ARG A 86 10.59 -4.58 -8.27
CA ARG A 86 11.96 -4.44 -8.81
C ARG A 86 12.79 -3.43 -8.03
N ARG A 87 12.20 -2.30 -7.66
CA ARG A 87 12.88 -1.25 -6.87
C ARG A 87 13.23 -1.75 -5.47
N TYR A 88 12.32 -2.49 -4.83
CA TYR A 88 12.51 -3.00 -3.48
C TYR A 88 13.53 -4.15 -3.44
N GLU A 89 13.49 -5.07 -4.40
CA GLU A 89 14.49 -6.13 -4.58
C GLU A 89 15.90 -5.55 -4.73
N ARG A 90 16.07 -4.55 -5.60
CA ARG A 90 17.35 -3.86 -5.77
C ARG A 90 17.83 -3.24 -4.45
N LYS A 91 16.94 -2.51 -3.76
CA LYS A 91 17.26 -1.88 -2.48
C LYS A 91 17.69 -2.90 -1.41
N LEU A 92 17.00 -4.04 -1.33
CA LEU A 92 17.35 -5.09 -0.38
C LEU A 92 18.70 -5.74 -0.71
N ASN A 93 18.98 -6.00 -1.99
CA ASN A 93 20.26 -6.54 -2.43
C ASN A 93 21.44 -5.59 -2.13
N GLU A 94 21.23 -4.28 -2.19
CA GLU A 94 22.24 -3.27 -1.81
C GLU A 94 22.53 -3.26 -0.30
N LEU A 95 21.56 -3.65 0.53
CA LEU A 95 21.71 -3.73 1.99
C LEU A 95 22.32 -5.06 2.45
N LEU A 96 22.36 -6.08 1.59
CA LEU A 96 23.01 -7.35 1.95
C LEU A 96 24.52 -7.11 2.15
N PRO A 97 25.09 -7.53 3.29
CA PRO A 97 26.52 -7.40 3.50
C PRO A 97 27.26 -8.18 2.41
N ARG A 98 28.18 -7.50 1.69
CA ARG A 98 29.08 -8.16 0.73
C ARG A 98 29.82 -9.26 1.48
N ARG A 99 29.50 -10.53 1.20
CA ARG A 99 30.25 -11.68 1.74
C ARG A 99 31.75 -11.41 1.47
N ARG A 100 32.54 -11.25 2.54
CA ARG A 100 34.01 -11.23 2.42
C ARG A 100 34.39 -12.50 1.70
N LYS A 101 35.04 -12.39 0.53
CA LYS A 101 35.70 -13.52 -0.11
C LYS A 101 36.65 -14.09 0.94
N ARG A 102 36.40 -15.33 1.37
CA ARG A 102 37.41 -16.12 2.09
C ARG A 102 38.57 -16.27 1.13
N THR A 103 39.62 -15.48 1.32
CA THR A 103 40.96 -15.85 0.84
C THR A 103 41.33 -17.11 1.58
N VAL A 104 41.31 -18.23 0.88
CA VAL A 104 41.90 -19.47 1.38
C VAL A 104 43.42 -19.25 1.37
N PRO A 105 44.13 -19.56 2.46
CA PRO A 105 45.58 -19.40 2.57
C PRO A 105 46.35 -20.25 1.56
#